data_AF-A0A418CGS4-F1
#
_entry.id   AF-A0A418CGS4-F1
#
_cell.length_a   1.000
_cell.length_b   1.000
_cell.length_c   1.000
_cell.angle_alpha   90.00
_cell.angle_beta   90.00
_cell.angle_gamma   90.00
#
_symmetry.space_group_name_H-M   'P 1'
#
loop_
_entity.id
_entity.type
_entity.pdbx_description
1 polymer ?
#
loop_
_entity_poly.entity_id
_entity_poly.type
_entity_poly.pdbx_seq_one_letter_code
_entity_poly.pdbx_strand_id
1 'polypeptide(L)'
;MGSSASSLRYDSAQVSILPQFVPFVKCVTVSQVEALGEKLRATTKTAFCTLEEFQDLMGLGPHLDVYLRYLFGSLKTTPTSTKVHVMDFLAAMAVCTSTSASVTDKLDLLCTLFTHKTAQCLNECDIAILFLCTINGLKKVTVGLEYTWSATGRSTRDIASDLTARCCLDMVDGQQVTKPSLSRTEFIAWCLMHKPVEYMLRHFIPGDILNPSTSSLAQASPYYGKLAKQAKLYATLLDEISPSENQRIESLVQATATVKIQAMWKRHVARQVAHDKRAAKRSTLNGAANTIQAYAKKKMNFVALMQRAAVERMALNGALLTFGS
;
A
#
# COMPACT_ATOMS: atom_id res chain seq x y z
N MET A 1 24.05 2.88 41.87
CA MET A 1 23.85 3.80 40.73
C MET A 1 24.70 3.30 39.57
N GLY A 2 24.10 2.85 38.48
CA GLY A 2 24.86 2.30 37.34
C GLY A 2 24.09 1.26 36.53
N SER A 3 23.00 1.67 35.89
CA SER A 3 22.47 0.99 34.70
C SER A 3 22.51 2.01 33.58
N SER A 4 23.73 2.29 33.12
CA SER A 4 23.98 3.20 32.01
C SER A 4 23.33 2.62 30.75
N ALA A 5 22.80 3.49 29.89
CA ALA A 5 22.11 3.18 28.64
C ALA A 5 22.87 2.28 27.63
N SER A 6 24.05 1.77 27.98
CA SER A 6 24.84 0.78 27.25
C SER A 6 24.24 -0.64 27.24
N SER A 7 23.20 -0.91 28.05
CA SER A 7 22.50 -2.21 28.09
C SER A 7 21.33 -2.34 27.11
N LEU A 8 20.91 -1.25 26.46
CA LEU A 8 19.81 -1.23 25.50
C LEU A 8 20.28 -1.70 24.12
N ARG A 9 20.61 -2.99 24.00
CA ARG A 9 20.80 -3.64 22.70
C ARG A 9 19.45 -4.17 22.23
N TYR A 10 18.94 -3.59 21.15
CA TYR A 10 17.73 -4.07 20.49
C TYR A 10 18.14 -5.17 19.51
N ASP A 11 17.62 -6.37 19.70
CA ASP A 11 17.77 -7.50 18.76
C ASP A 11 16.41 -7.80 18.12
N SER A 12 16.43 -8.33 16.90
CA SER A 12 15.27 -8.85 16.16
C SER A 12 14.45 -9.87 16.96
N ALA A 13 15.11 -10.60 17.88
CA ALA A 13 14.47 -11.51 18.82
C ALA A 13 13.72 -10.81 19.97
N GLN A 14 13.96 -9.52 20.19
CA GLN A 14 13.40 -8.74 21.30
C GLN A 14 12.37 -7.72 20.84
N VAL A 15 12.48 -7.21 19.61
CA VAL A 15 11.60 -6.15 19.09
C VAL A 15 11.10 -6.51 17.71
N SER A 16 9.78 -6.46 17.48
CA SER A 16 9.17 -6.58 16.15
C SER A 16 7.99 -5.63 15.94
N ILE A 17 7.64 -5.41 14.68
CA ILE A 17 6.44 -4.66 14.31
C ILE A 17 5.21 -5.54 14.52
N LEU A 18 4.19 -4.99 15.16
CA LEU A 18 2.91 -5.68 15.34
C LEU A 18 2.27 -5.98 13.97
N PRO A 19 1.68 -7.17 13.77
CA PRO A 19 1.20 -7.62 12.45
C PRO A 19 0.29 -6.63 11.73
N GLN A 20 -0.59 -5.94 12.46
CA GLN A 20 -1.53 -4.99 11.88
C GLN A 20 -0.87 -3.73 11.30
N PHE A 21 0.34 -3.36 11.75
CA PHE A 21 1.06 -2.20 11.23
C PHE A 21 2.07 -2.58 10.12
N VAL A 22 2.30 -3.87 9.88
CA VAL A 22 3.22 -4.35 8.82
C VAL A 22 2.87 -3.80 7.44
N PRO A 23 1.60 -3.75 6.98
CA PRO A 23 1.26 -3.16 5.69
C PRO A 23 1.68 -1.71 5.56
N PHE A 24 1.50 -0.92 6.63
CA PHE A 24 1.92 0.47 6.66
C PHE A 24 3.43 0.59 6.58
N VAL A 25 4.15 -0.15 7.41
CA VAL A 25 5.61 -0.09 7.45
C VAL A 25 6.22 -0.49 6.10
N LYS A 26 5.64 -1.48 5.42
CA LYS A 26 6.18 -1.97 4.14
C LYS A 26 5.80 -1.12 2.94
N CYS A 27 4.57 -0.60 2.91
CA CYS A 27 4.00 -0.01 1.70
C CYS A 27 3.93 1.52 1.74
N VAL A 28 3.95 2.15 2.91
CA VAL A 28 3.84 3.61 3.01
C VAL A 28 5.22 4.26 2.91
N THR A 29 5.36 5.11 1.91
CA THR A 29 6.61 5.81 1.61
C THR A 29 6.84 6.98 2.57
N VAL A 30 8.11 7.40 2.72
CA VAL A 30 8.49 8.61 3.45
C VAL A 30 7.65 9.83 3.01
N SER A 31 7.48 10.02 1.71
CA SER A 31 6.69 11.12 1.14
C SER A 31 5.19 11.03 1.49
N GLN A 32 4.64 9.83 1.60
CA GLN A 32 3.24 9.64 2.01
C GLN A 32 3.06 9.92 3.51
N VAL A 33 4.04 9.57 4.36
CA VAL A 33 4.01 9.95 5.78
C VAL A 33 4.10 11.46 5.94
N GLU A 34 4.96 12.13 5.17
CA GLU A 34 5.06 13.59 5.16
C GLU A 34 3.73 14.24 4.73
N ALA A 35 3.10 13.75 3.66
CA ALA A 35 1.81 14.23 3.18
C ALA A 35 0.67 14.05 4.20
N LEU A 36 0.67 12.94 4.96
CA LEU A 36 -0.27 12.75 6.06
C LEU A 36 -0.04 13.76 7.19
N GLY A 37 1.23 14.07 7.50
CA GLY A 37 1.57 15.13 8.46
C GLY A 37 1.10 16.51 8.00
N GLU A 38 1.29 16.84 6.72
CA GLU A 38 0.77 18.09 6.13
C GLU A 38 -0.75 18.17 6.18
N LYS A 39 -1.44 17.08 5.81
CA LYS A 39 -2.90 16.99 5.88
C LYS A 39 -3.41 17.18 7.31
N LEU A 40 -2.73 16.59 8.30
CA LEU A 40 -3.06 16.78 9.72
C LEU A 40 -2.88 18.25 10.17
N ARG A 41 -1.79 18.90 9.75
CA ARG A 41 -1.54 20.32 10.06
C ARG A 41 -2.60 21.24 9.42
N ALA A 42 -3.09 20.90 8.23
CA ALA A 42 -4.13 21.66 7.55
C ALA A 42 -5.49 21.61 8.25
N THR A 43 -5.77 20.57 9.04
CA THR A 43 -7.07 20.38 9.70
C THR A 43 -7.37 21.31 10.90
N THR A 44 -6.48 22.25 11.28
CA THR A 44 -6.61 23.21 12.42
C THR A 44 -6.84 22.60 13.82
N LYS A 45 -7.06 21.29 13.91
CA LYS A 45 -7.30 20.54 15.14
C LYS A 45 -5.97 20.15 15.80
N THR A 46 -6.02 19.85 17.10
CA THR A 46 -4.91 19.23 17.81
C THR A 46 -4.53 17.90 17.16
N ALA A 47 -3.34 17.36 17.46
CA ALA A 47 -2.86 16.06 16.96
C ALA A 47 -3.71 14.85 17.42
N PHE A 48 -4.89 15.07 17.99
CA PHE A 48 -5.83 14.06 18.45
C PHE A 48 -7.01 13.93 17.49
N CYS A 49 -7.19 12.74 16.93
CA CYS A 49 -8.29 12.47 15.99
C CYS A 49 -9.32 11.51 16.61
N THR A 50 -10.60 11.75 16.29
CA THR A 50 -11.67 10.75 16.44
C THR A 50 -11.54 9.66 15.38
N LEU A 51 -12.37 8.61 15.45
CA LEU A 51 -12.36 7.53 14.47
C LEU A 51 -12.67 8.05 13.05
N GLU A 52 -13.69 8.89 12.92
CA GLU A 52 -14.10 9.50 11.64
C GLU A 52 -12.97 10.34 11.05
N GLU A 53 -12.38 11.22 11.87
CA GLU A 53 -11.25 12.05 11.45
C GLU A 53 -10.02 11.21 11.06
N PHE A 54 -9.79 10.10 11.75
CA PHE A 54 -8.72 9.16 11.42
C PHE A 54 -8.99 8.45 10.10
N GLN A 55 -10.21 7.98 9.84
CA GLN A 55 -10.60 7.38 8.56
C GLN A 55 -10.42 8.37 7.40
N ASP A 56 -10.86 9.61 7.58
CA ASP A 56 -10.70 10.69 6.61
C ASP A 56 -9.24 11.02 6.36
N LEU A 57 -8.42 11.09 7.43
CA LEU A 57 -6.99 11.35 7.33
C LEU A 57 -6.29 10.28 6.50
N MET A 58 -6.51 9.00 6.84
CA MET A 58 -5.89 7.85 6.17
C MET A 58 -6.39 7.70 4.72
N GLY A 59 -7.60 8.16 4.41
CA GLY A 59 -8.13 8.23 3.05
C GLY A 59 -8.23 6.86 2.35
N LEU A 60 -8.35 5.78 3.12
CA LEU A 60 -8.47 4.43 2.57
C LEU A 60 -9.92 4.15 2.19
N GLY A 61 -10.11 3.38 1.12
CA GLY A 61 -11.44 3.04 0.62
C GLY A 61 -12.31 2.28 1.63
N PRO A 62 -13.64 2.25 1.42
CA PRO A 62 -14.61 1.70 2.37
C PRO A 62 -14.42 0.20 2.67
N HIS A 63 -13.66 -0.52 1.84
CA HIS A 63 -13.33 -1.93 2.06
C HIS A 63 -12.33 -2.17 3.19
N LEU A 64 -11.65 -1.12 3.65
CA LEU A 64 -10.67 -1.19 4.73
C LEU A 64 -11.23 -0.62 6.04
N ASP A 65 -12.54 -0.41 6.16
CA ASP A 65 -13.14 0.21 7.33
C ASP A 65 -12.89 -0.58 8.62
N VAL A 66 -13.13 -1.90 8.61
CA VAL A 66 -12.83 -2.80 9.72
C VAL A 66 -11.35 -2.71 10.14
N TYR A 67 -10.46 -2.65 9.15
CA TYR A 67 -9.03 -2.54 9.38
C TYR A 67 -8.66 -1.17 9.98
N LEU A 68 -9.26 -0.07 9.52
CA LEU A 68 -9.08 1.26 10.09
C LEU A 68 -9.58 1.35 11.53
N ARG A 69 -10.76 0.77 11.83
CA ARG A 69 -11.28 0.67 13.20
C ARG A 69 -10.35 -0.14 14.10
N TYR A 70 -9.81 -1.24 13.57
CA TYR A 70 -8.84 -2.06 14.29
C TYR A 70 -7.55 -1.28 14.59
N LEU A 71 -6.97 -0.61 13.60
CA LEU A 71 -5.79 0.24 13.79
C LEU A 71 -6.05 1.36 14.79
N PHE A 72 -7.19 2.05 14.65
CA PHE A 72 -7.60 3.10 15.57
C PHE A 72 -7.69 2.55 17.01
N GLY A 73 -8.34 1.40 17.18
CA GLY A 73 -8.42 0.69 18.46
C GLY A 73 -7.04 0.32 19.01
N SER A 74 -6.11 -0.15 18.17
CA SER A 74 -4.73 -0.47 18.55
C SER A 74 -3.91 0.75 19.01
N LEU A 75 -4.23 1.95 18.50
CA LEU A 75 -3.50 3.19 18.80
C LEU A 75 -4.03 3.93 20.04
N LYS A 76 -5.18 3.52 20.57
CA LYS A 76 -5.76 4.08 21.80
C LYS A 76 -4.82 3.86 22.98
N THR A 77 -4.70 4.88 23.81
CA THR A 77 -3.91 4.81 25.05
C THR A 77 -4.68 4.05 26.14
N THR A 78 -5.99 4.22 26.18
CA THR A 78 -6.92 3.48 27.05
C THR A 78 -8.08 2.93 26.23
N PRO A 79 -8.70 1.79 26.63
CA PRO A 79 -9.83 1.21 25.90
C PRO A 79 -11.01 2.17 25.75
N THR A 80 -11.22 3.03 26.74
CA THR A 80 -12.30 4.03 26.80
C THR A 80 -12.01 5.30 26.01
N SER A 81 -10.79 5.49 25.51
CA SER A 81 -10.44 6.69 24.75
C SER A 81 -11.27 6.78 23.46
N THR A 82 -11.88 7.94 23.22
CA THR A 82 -12.59 8.26 21.98
C THR A 82 -11.68 8.89 20.93
N LYS A 83 -10.45 9.26 21.32
CA LYS A 83 -9.45 9.88 20.44
C LYS A 83 -8.12 9.14 20.48
N VAL A 84 -7.34 9.30 19.42
CA VAL A 84 -5.96 8.80 19.33
C VAL A 84 -5.02 9.95 19.01
N HIS A 85 -3.83 9.94 19.62
CA HIS A 85 -2.77 10.88 19.26
C HIS A 85 -2.09 10.39 17.98
N VAL A 86 -2.41 11.03 16.85
CA VAL A 86 -1.97 10.58 15.53
C VAL A 86 -0.50 10.87 15.29
N MET A 87 0.06 11.91 15.91
CA MET A 87 1.49 12.21 15.79
C MET A 87 2.37 11.10 16.39
N ASP A 88 1.90 10.36 17.40
CA ASP A 88 2.59 9.15 17.87
C ASP A 88 2.71 8.13 16.73
N PHE A 89 1.60 7.91 16.01
CA PHE A 89 1.55 6.96 14.91
C PHE A 89 2.44 7.41 13.74
N LEU A 90 2.35 8.67 13.31
CA LEU A 90 3.17 9.20 12.22
C LEU A 90 4.67 9.19 12.55
N ALA A 91 5.04 9.50 13.80
CA ALA A 91 6.44 9.41 14.25
C ALA A 91 6.96 7.96 14.22
N ALA A 92 6.16 7.00 14.68
CA ALA A 92 6.50 5.58 14.58
C ALA A 92 6.63 5.14 13.13
N MET A 93 5.75 5.61 12.25
CA MET A 93 5.78 5.30 10.81
C MET A 93 7.03 5.86 10.13
N ALA A 94 7.45 7.08 10.47
CA ALA A 94 8.67 7.69 9.97
C ALA A 94 9.91 6.85 10.32
N VAL A 95 9.97 6.32 11.54
CA VAL A 95 11.07 5.44 11.99
C VAL A 95 10.97 4.06 11.36
N CYS A 96 9.80 3.43 11.40
CA CYS A 96 9.65 2.02 11.03
C CYS A 96 9.64 1.77 9.52
N THR A 97 9.26 2.74 8.68
CA THR A 97 9.03 2.52 7.24
C THR A 97 10.21 1.83 6.56
N SER A 98 9.96 0.74 5.83
CA SER A 98 11.00 0.02 5.10
C SER A 98 11.30 0.63 3.73
N THR A 99 10.68 1.77 3.41
CA THR A 99 10.86 2.45 2.12
C THR A 99 12.08 3.39 2.10
N SER A 100 12.69 3.65 3.25
CA SER A 100 14.00 4.30 3.37
C SER A 100 14.95 3.44 4.18
N ALA A 101 16.17 3.27 3.66
CA ALA A 101 17.29 2.63 4.34
C ALA A 101 18.25 3.63 5.03
N SER A 102 17.95 4.92 4.96
CA SER A 102 18.77 5.99 5.54
C SER A 102 18.22 6.40 6.90
N VAL A 103 19.05 6.29 7.95
CA VAL A 103 18.71 6.85 9.28
C VAL A 103 18.49 8.34 9.21
N THR A 104 19.33 9.01 8.41
CA THR A 104 19.26 10.45 8.18
C THR A 104 17.90 10.84 7.61
N ASP A 105 17.40 10.14 6.58
CA ASP A 105 16.11 10.46 5.94
C ASP A 105 14.94 10.27 6.92
N LYS A 106 15.02 9.25 7.79
CA LYS A 106 14.02 8.99 8.83
C LYS A 106 13.99 10.11 9.88
N LEU A 107 15.16 10.55 10.33
CA LEU A 107 15.31 11.68 11.25
C LEU A 107 14.86 13.01 10.60
N ASP A 108 15.17 13.18 9.33
CA ASP A 108 14.77 14.34 8.55
C ASP A 108 13.25 14.41 8.42
N LEU A 109 12.61 13.29 8.08
CA LEU A 109 11.15 13.17 8.09
C LEU A 109 10.55 13.46 9.48
N LEU A 110 11.14 12.93 10.56
CA LEU A 110 10.69 13.24 11.93
C LEU A 110 10.75 14.75 12.20
N CYS A 111 11.86 15.41 11.86
CA CYS A 111 11.96 16.87 12.00
C CYS A 111 10.83 17.56 11.23
N THR A 112 10.61 17.19 9.96
CA THR A 112 9.53 17.76 9.15
C THR A 112 8.13 17.50 9.73
N LEU A 113 7.90 16.41 10.45
CA LEU A 113 6.60 16.14 11.06
C LEU A 113 6.31 17.11 12.22
N PHE A 114 7.30 17.38 13.07
CA PHE A 114 7.14 18.16 14.30
C PHE A 114 7.42 19.65 14.13
N THR A 115 8.17 20.04 13.10
CA THR A 115 8.43 21.45 12.76
C THR A 115 7.88 21.78 11.37
N HIS A 116 7.89 23.07 11.01
CA HIS A 116 7.55 23.45 9.64
C HIS A 116 8.61 22.91 8.68
N LYS A 117 8.22 22.54 7.45
CA LYS A 117 9.16 22.01 6.44
C LYS A 117 10.36 22.93 6.17
N THR A 118 10.17 24.23 6.33
CA THR A 118 11.21 25.26 6.16
C THR A 118 11.94 25.64 7.45
N ALA A 119 11.57 25.05 8.59
CA ALA A 119 12.24 25.33 9.86
C ALA A 119 13.66 24.77 9.83
N GLN A 120 14.64 25.66 9.94
CA GLN A 120 16.06 25.29 9.98
C GLN A 120 16.53 24.92 11.38
N CYS A 121 15.80 25.38 12.41
CA CYS A 121 16.10 25.13 13.82
C CYS A 121 14.89 24.50 14.52
N LEU A 122 15.17 23.68 15.51
CA LEU A 122 14.20 23.08 16.43
C LEU A 122 14.40 23.73 17.81
N ASN A 123 13.31 24.15 18.44
CA ASN A 123 13.38 24.59 19.84
C ASN A 123 13.33 23.37 20.79
N GLU A 124 13.61 23.59 22.07
CA GLU A 124 13.59 22.52 23.08
C GLU A 124 12.23 21.81 23.16
N CYS A 125 11.12 22.54 23.03
CA CYS A 125 9.78 21.97 23.06
C CYS A 125 9.51 21.03 21.88
N ASP A 126 9.94 21.42 20.66
CA ASP A 126 9.79 20.62 19.46
C ASP A 126 10.55 19.29 19.61
N ILE A 127 11.77 19.35 20.14
CA ILE A 127 12.62 18.19 20.41
C ILE A 127 11.98 17.29 21.48
N ALA A 128 11.47 17.88 22.57
CA ALA A 128 10.79 17.14 23.64
C ALA A 128 9.55 16.40 23.12
N ILE A 129 8.72 17.09 22.34
CA ILE A 129 7.52 16.51 21.74
C ILE A 129 7.90 15.43 20.73
N LEU A 130 8.91 15.65 19.89
CA LEU A 130 9.40 14.68 18.92
C LEU A 130 9.84 13.39 19.61
N PHE A 131 10.71 13.47 20.63
CA PHE A 131 11.14 12.26 21.37
C PHE A 131 9.97 11.58 22.06
N LEU A 132 9.11 12.34 22.73
CA LEU A 132 7.95 11.79 23.44
C LEU A 132 7.01 11.03 22.51
N CYS A 133 6.64 11.63 21.39
CA CYS A 133 5.74 11.05 20.40
C CYS A 133 6.36 9.84 19.71
N THR A 134 7.66 9.92 19.38
CA THR A 134 8.38 8.80 18.77
C THR A 134 8.42 7.60 19.70
N ILE A 135 8.77 7.79 20.98
CA ILE A 135 8.81 6.69 21.96
C ILE A 135 7.41 6.12 22.17
N ASN A 136 6.38 6.96 22.37
CA ASN A 136 5.00 6.49 22.55
C ASN A 136 4.48 5.75 21.31
N GLY A 137 4.77 6.27 20.12
CA GLY A 137 4.42 5.65 18.86
C GLY A 137 5.06 4.29 18.67
N LEU A 138 6.37 4.19 18.90
CA LEU A 138 7.10 2.93 18.81
C LEU A 138 6.60 1.93 19.85
N LYS A 139 6.27 2.38 21.07
CA LYS A 139 5.58 1.52 22.06
C LYS A 139 4.26 1.00 21.51
N LYS A 140 3.47 1.78 20.76
CA LYS A 140 2.19 1.33 20.22
C LYS A 140 2.34 0.37 19.03
N VAL A 141 3.29 0.64 18.13
CA VAL A 141 3.45 -0.07 16.84
C VAL A 141 4.29 -1.34 16.97
N THR A 142 5.11 -1.45 18.02
CA THR A 142 6.00 -2.60 18.21
C THR A 142 5.64 -3.47 19.41
N VAL A 143 6.10 -4.71 19.34
CA VAL A 143 6.25 -5.61 20.46
C VAL A 143 7.66 -5.46 21.01
N GLY A 144 7.80 -5.48 22.33
CA GLY A 144 9.10 -5.54 22.99
C GLY A 144 9.67 -4.21 23.48
N LEU A 145 9.65 -3.15 22.65
CA LEU A 145 10.21 -1.84 23.07
C LEU A 145 9.56 -1.29 24.34
N GLU A 146 8.25 -1.48 24.48
CA GLU A 146 7.52 -1.11 25.69
C GLU A 146 8.06 -1.80 26.95
N TYR A 147 8.35 -3.10 26.87
CA TYR A 147 8.93 -3.86 27.97
C TYR A 147 10.36 -3.39 28.26
N THR A 148 11.19 -3.26 27.23
CA THR A 148 12.59 -2.82 27.36
C THR A 148 12.70 -1.44 28.00
N TRP A 149 11.85 -0.49 27.58
CA TRP A 149 11.83 0.83 28.20
C TRP A 149 11.23 0.81 29.61
N SER A 150 10.21 -0.02 29.87
CA SER A 150 9.63 -0.13 31.22
C SER A 150 10.59 -0.79 32.21
N ALA A 151 11.46 -1.71 31.76
CA ALA A 151 12.48 -2.33 32.58
C ALA A 151 13.53 -1.35 33.12
N THR A 152 13.65 -0.16 32.53
CA THR A 152 14.48 0.93 33.07
C THR A 152 13.89 1.56 34.35
N GLY A 153 12.62 1.28 34.67
CA GLY A 153 11.90 1.90 35.79
C GLY A 153 11.51 3.36 35.55
N ARG A 154 11.75 3.90 34.35
CA ARG A 154 11.50 5.31 34.01
C ARG A 154 10.22 5.45 33.18
N SER A 155 9.48 6.54 33.39
CA SER A 155 8.32 6.83 32.54
C SER A 155 8.77 7.26 31.13
N THR A 156 7.88 7.16 30.13
CA THR A 156 8.18 7.68 28.77
C THR A 156 8.58 9.16 28.81
N ARG A 157 7.92 9.94 29.68
CA ARG A 157 8.20 11.37 29.85
C ARG A 157 9.61 11.59 30.40
N ASP A 158 10.04 10.80 31.38
CA ASP A 158 11.38 10.94 31.96
C ASP A 158 12.47 10.60 30.95
N ILE A 159 12.25 9.56 30.13
CA ILE A 159 13.19 9.18 29.06
C ILE A 159 13.27 10.30 28.02
N ALA A 160 12.14 10.80 27.54
CA ALA A 160 12.11 11.90 26.56
C ALA A 160 12.75 13.18 27.11
N SER A 161 12.48 13.52 28.37
CA SER A 161 13.07 14.68 29.05
C SER A 161 14.60 14.57 29.15
N ASP A 162 15.13 13.41 29.54
CA ASP A 162 16.58 13.18 29.62
C ASP A 162 17.26 13.16 28.24
N LEU A 163 16.61 12.62 27.20
CA LEU A 163 17.09 12.74 25.83
C LEU A 163 17.12 14.20 25.36
N THR A 164 16.06 14.96 25.67
CA THR A 164 15.95 16.37 25.31
C THR A 164 17.04 17.19 26.00
N ALA A 165 17.21 17.01 27.31
CA ALA A 165 18.24 17.68 28.08
C ALA A 165 19.63 17.36 27.48
N ARG A 166 19.96 16.09 27.25
CA ARG A 166 21.24 15.69 26.65
C ARG A 166 21.46 16.19 25.23
N CYS A 167 20.39 16.39 24.48
CA CYS A 167 20.44 16.91 23.11
C CYS A 167 20.64 18.43 23.08
N CYS A 168 19.99 19.15 23.99
CA CYS A 168 20.06 20.61 24.06
C CYS A 168 21.22 21.12 24.94
N LEU A 169 21.95 20.24 25.65
CA LEU A 169 23.11 20.62 26.44
C LEU A 169 24.28 21.04 25.54
N ASP A 170 24.81 22.23 25.80
CA ASP A 170 26.09 22.70 25.27
C ASP A 170 27.11 22.90 26.40
N MET A 171 28.38 22.77 26.06
CA MET A 171 29.48 23.11 26.95
C MET A 171 30.09 24.42 26.46
N VAL A 172 29.74 25.53 27.11
CA VAL A 172 30.32 26.85 26.84
C VAL A 172 31.20 27.22 28.03
N ASP A 173 32.50 27.43 27.78
CA ASP A 173 33.48 27.81 28.82
C ASP A 173 33.51 26.88 30.05
N GLY A 174 33.29 25.58 29.83
CA GLY A 174 33.27 24.58 30.92
C GLY A 174 32.00 24.57 31.77
N GLN A 175 31.02 25.43 31.47
CA GLN A 175 29.68 25.41 32.06
C GLN A 175 28.66 24.76 31.13
N GLN A 176 27.76 23.98 31.72
CA GLN A 176 26.63 23.39 30.99
C GLN A 176 25.55 24.45 30.78
N VAL A 177 25.30 24.80 29.51
CA VAL A 177 24.27 25.77 29.13
C VAL A 177 23.28 25.09 28.18
N THR A 178 21.99 25.25 28.41
CA THR A 178 20.95 24.72 27.50
C THR A 178 20.84 25.62 26.27
N LYS A 179 21.00 25.06 25.07
CA LYS A 179 20.78 25.76 23.81
C LYS A 179 19.29 26.10 23.66
N PRO A 180 18.92 27.36 23.38
CA PRO A 180 17.52 27.74 23.17
C PRO A 180 16.94 27.16 21.87
N SER A 181 17.79 26.91 20.88
CA SER A 181 17.42 26.30 19.60
C SER A 181 18.60 25.54 19.02
N LEU A 182 18.34 24.38 18.40
CA LEU A 182 19.33 23.53 17.77
C LEU A 182 19.08 23.50 16.26
N SER A 183 20.11 23.61 15.42
CA SER A 183 19.89 23.45 13.98
C SER A 183 19.49 22.00 13.66
N ARG A 184 18.70 21.82 12.61
CA ARG A 184 18.25 20.49 12.16
C ARG A 184 19.43 19.56 11.87
N THR A 185 20.50 20.09 11.28
CA THR A 185 21.73 19.36 10.99
C THR A 185 22.45 18.92 12.27
N GLU A 186 22.53 19.79 13.28
CA GLU A 186 23.13 19.44 14.57
C GLU A 186 22.29 18.41 15.33
N PHE A 187 20.95 18.53 15.30
CA PHE A 187 20.05 17.55 15.89
C PHE A 187 20.25 16.15 15.28
N ILE A 188 20.24 16.08 13.95
CA ILE A 188 20.47 14.82 13.22
C ILE A 188 21.85 14.25 13.57
N ALA A 189 22.89 15.08 13.57
CA ALA A 189 24.24 14.66 13.95
C ALA A 189 24.28 14.11 15.38
N TRP A 190 23.62 14.78 16.33
CA TRP A 190 23.53 14.31 17.72
C TRP A 190 22.84 12.94 17.80
N CYS A 191 21.71 12.74 17.11
CA CYS A 191 21.01 11.46 17.08
C CYS A 191 21.88 10.31 16.52
N LEU A 192 22.70 10.60 15.51
CA LEU A 192 23.63 9.63 14.92
C LEU A 192 24.82 9.32 15.84
N MET A 193 25.26 10.28 16.66
CA MET A 193 26.35 10.07 17.62
C MET A 193 25.88 9.45 18.94
N HIS A 194 24.61 9.65 19.31
CA HIS A 194 24.04 9.12 20.54
C HIS A 194 23.66 7.65 20.38
N LYS A 195 24.60 6.76 20.74
CA LYS A 195 24.49 5.29 20.55
C LYS A 195 23.10 4.69 20.85
N PRO A 196 22.42 4.95 21.99
CA PRO A 196 21.11 4.36 22.24
C PRO A 196 20.05 4.73 21.18
N VAL A 197 20.07 5.97 20.69
CA VAL A 197 19.17 6.46 19.63
C VAL A 197 19.58 5.88 18.28
N GLU A 198 20.88 5.92 17.95
CA GLU A 198 21.42 5.37 16.71
C GLU A 198 21.10 3.87 16.57
N TYR A 199 21.34 3.08 17.61
CA TYR A 199 21.03 1.64 17.62
C TYR A 199 19.53 1.37 17.44
N MET A 200 18.68 2.14 18.12
CA MET A 200 17.23 2.01 17.96
C MET A 200 16.78 2.34 16.54
N LEU A 201 17.36 3.37 15.90
CA LEU A 201 17.00 3.74 14.53
C LEU A 201 17.46 2.69 13.51
N ARG A 202 18.67 2.15 13.71
CA ARG A 202 19.24 1.09 12.86
C ARG A 202 18.41 -0.19 12.87
N HIS A 203 17.73 -0.48 13.98
CA HIS A 203 16.79 -1.59 14.10
C HIS A 203 15.69 -1.59 13.03
N PHE A 204 15.37 -0.44 12.44
CA PHE A 204 14.32 -0.29 11.44
C PHE A 204 14.84 0.01 10.02
N ILE A 205 16.12 -0.27 9.75
CA ILE A 205 16.70 -0.18 8.41
C ILE A 205 16.49 -1.50 7.66
N PRO A 206 15.87 -1.50 6.46
CA PRO A 206 15.77 -2.67 5.59
C PRO A 206 17.14 -3.31 5.32
N GLY A 207 17.25 -4.62 5.53
CA GLY A 207 18.48 -5.36 5.25
C GLY A 207 19.58 -5.24 6.30
N ASP A 208 19.37 -4.48 7.37
CA ASP A 208 20.24 -4.50 8.55
C ASP A 208 20.06 -5.82 9.32
N ILE A 209 21.14 -6.35 9.90
CA ILE A 209 21.15 -7.58 10.71
C ILE A 209 20.22 -7.41 11.93
N LEU A 210 20.09 -6.18 12.42
CA LEU A 210 19.21 -5.84 13.54
C LEU A 210 17.72 -5.81 13.15
N ASN A 211 17.38 -5.81 11.86
CA ASN A 211 16.00 -5.67 11.41
C ASN A 211 15.12 -6.83 11.89
N PRO A 212 13.91 -6.54 12.41
CA PRO A 212 12.95 -7.58 12.75
C PRO A 212 12.48 -8.34 11.50
N SER A 213 13.17 -9.44 11.20
CA SER A 213 12.60 -10.50 10.37
C SER A 213 11.35 -11.05 11.08
N THR A 214 10.27 -11.18 10.33
CA THR A 214 8.88 -11.32 10.80
C THR A 214 8.54 -12.61 11.58
N SER A 215 9.50 -13.36 12.13
CA SER A 215 9.27 -14.78 12.41
C SER A 215 9.72 -15.33 13.77
N SER A 216 10.48 -14.61 14.61
CA SER A 216 11.06 -15.23 15.83
C SER A 216 10.29 -14.98 17.14
N LEU A 217 9.47 -13.93 17.22
CA LEU A 217 8.84 -13.50 18.49
C LEU A 217 7.59 -14.27 18.90
N ALA A 218 7.14 -15.24 18.10
CA ALA A 218 5.97 -16.08 18.42
C ALA A 218 6.19 -17.03 19.63
N GLN A 219 7.42 -17.12 20.17
CA GLN A 219 7.77 -18.12 21.20
C GLN A 219 8.17 -17.53 22.56
N ALA A 220 8.29 -16.20 22.73
CA ALA A 220 8.70 -15.61 24.00
C ALA A 220 7.50 -15.11 24.84
N SER A 221 7.31 -15.74 26.00
CA SER A 221 6.19 -15.61 26.95
C SER A 221 5.68 -14.18 27.27
N PRO A 222 6.53 -13.15 27.54
CA PRO A 222 6.02 -11.82 27.89
C PRO A 222 5.37 -11.06 26.72
N TYR A 223 5.62 -11.48 25.47
CA TYR A 223 5.13 -10.80 24.28
C TYR A 223 3.76 -11.30 23.81
N TYR A 224 3.35 -12.48 24.30
CA TYR A 224 2.04 -13.07 24.03
C TYR A 224 0.89 -12.18 24.51
N GLY A 225 1.03 -11.52 25.67
CA GLY A 225 -0.03 -10.72 26.25
C GLY A 225 -0.47 -9.54 25.37
N LYS A 226 0.47 -8.88 24.70
CA LYS A 226 0.15 -7.77 23.78
C LYS A 226 -0.47 -8.28 22.50
N LEU A 227 0.08 -9.35 21.92
CA LEU A 227 -0.48 -9.98 20.73
C LEU A 227 -1.89 -10.54 20.98
N ALA A 228 -2.12 -11.20 22.11
CA ALA A 228 -3.42 -11.71 22.52
C ALA A 228 -4.45 -10.59 22.73
N LYS A 229 -4.06 -9.44 23.31
CA LYS A 229 -4.93 -8.26 23.40
C LYS A 229 -5.34 -7.75 22.03
N GLN A 230 -4.41 -7.70 21.07
CA GLN A 230 -4.70 -7.28 19.69
C GLN A 230 -5.60 -8.28 18.96
N ALA A 231 -5.34 -9.58 19.12
CA ALA A 231 -6.21 -10.63 18.59
C ALA A 231 -7.63 -10.56 19.17
N LYS A 232 -7.75 -10.34 20.49
CA LYS A 232 -9.04 -10.15 21.16
C LYS A 232 -9.76 -8.91 20.64
N LEU A 233 -9.05 -7.78 20.50
CA LEU A 233 -9.62 -6.55 19.95
C LEU A 233 -10.17 -6.78 18.53
N TYR A 234 -9.39 -7.43 17.67
CA TYR A 234 -9.83 -7.75 16.31
C TYR A 234 -11.07 -8.65 16.31
N ALA A 235 -11.08 -9.70 17.15
CA ALA A 235 -12.24 -10.59 17.27
C ALA A 235 -13.49 -9.84 17.76
N THR A 236 -13.37 -9.00 18.80
CA THR A 236 -14.48 -8.20 19.30
C THR A 236 -15.00 -7.22 18.26
N LEU A 237 -14.11 -6.59 17.49
CA LEU A 237 -14.53 -5.71 16.38
C LEU A 237 -15.27 -6.49 15.29
N LEU A 238 -14.82 -7.70 14.95
CA LEU A 238 -15.53 -8.56 14.00
C LEU A 238 -16.92 -8.97 14.51
N ASP A 239 -17.05 -9.25 15.80
CA ASP A 239 -18.33 -9.59 16.43
C ASP A 239 -19.28 -8.37 16.47
N GLU A 240 -18.77 -7.18 16.80
CA GLU A 240 -19.51 -5.91 16.79
C GLU A 240 -19.98 -5.50 15.38
N ILE A 241 -19.21 -5.89 14.36
CA ILE A 241 -19.47 -5.59 12.94
C ILE A 241 -20.44 -6.61 12.29
N SER A 242 -20.89 -7.64 13.03
CA SER A 242 -21.78 -8.69 12.51
C SER A 242 -23.15 -8.20 11.99
N PRO A 243 -24.00 -9.13 11.50
CA PRO A 243 -24.10 -9.64 10.13
C PRO A 243 -24.50 -8.61 9.06
N SER A 244 -24.81 -7.37 9.44
CA SER A 244 -25.25 -6.31 8.51
C SER A 244 -24.16 -5.85 7.55
N GLU A 245 -22.90 -5.82 8.00
CA GLU A 245 -21.78 -5.46 7.14
C GLU A 245 -21.36 -6.63 6.23
N ASN A 246 -21.51 -7.88 6.68
CA ASN A 246 -21.40 -9.05 5.81
C ASN A 246 -22.48 -9.03 4.72
N GLN A 247 -23.73 -8.70 5.05
CA GLN A 247 -24.80 -8.48 4.06
C GLN A 247 -24.47 -7.30 3.12
N ARG A 248 -23.83 -6.24 3.62
CA ARG A 248 -23.36 -5.11 2.81
C ARG A 248 -22.22 -5.51 1.86
N ILE A 249 -21.26 -6.29 2.35
CA ILE A 249 -20.14 -6.81 1.56
C ILE A 249 -20.65 -7.82 0.53
N GLU A 250 -21.54 -8.74 0.90
CA GLU A 250 -22.21 -9.67 -0.02
C GLU A 250 -23.00 -8.92 -1.09
N SER A 251 -23.77 -7.89 -0.74
CA SER A 251 -24.51 -7.09 -1.72
C SER A 251 -23.59 -6.32 -2.67
N LEU A 252 -22.46 -5.77 -2.18
CA LEU A 252 -21.43 -5.14 -3.00
C LEU A 252 -20.72 -6.14 -3.93
N VAL A 253 -20.40 -7.34 -3.43
CA VAL A 253 -19.81 -8.43 -4.22
C VAL A 253 -20.79 -8.91 -5.29
N GLN A 254 -22.08 -9.06 -4.96
CA GLN A 254 -23.15 -9.38 -5.91
C GLN A 254 -23.32 -8.29 -6.97
N ALA A 255 -23.31 -7.01 -6.58
CA ALA A 255 -23.35 -5.89 -7.52
C ALA A 255 -22.13 -5.87 -8.45
N THR A 256 -20.95 -6.16 -7.92
CA THR A 256 -19.72 -6.23 -8.73
C THR A 256 -19.73 -7.45 -9.67
N ALA A 257 -20.21 -8.61 -9.19
CA ALA A 257 -20.33 -9.82 -9.97
C ALA A 257 -21.36 -9.68 -11.10
N THR A 258 -22.51 -9.06 -10.84
CA THR A 258 -23.53 -8.79 -11.86
C THR A 258 -23.00 -7.85 -12.94
N VAL A 259 -22.28 -6.78 -12.59
CA VAL A 259 -21.61 -5.91 -13.57
C VAL A 259 -20.59 -6.69 -14.41
N LYS A 260 -19.79 -7.56 -13.79
CA LYS A 260 -18.84 -8.43 -14.52
C LYS A 260 -19.55 -9.41 -15.45
N ILE A 261 -20.61 -10.08 -14.99
CA ILE A 261 -21.41 -11.01 -15.80
C ILE A 261 -22.05 -10.27 -16.97
N GLN A 262 -22.65 -9.10 -16.74
CA GLN A 262 -23.21 -8.27 -17.80
C GLN A 262 -22.15 -7.80 -18.80
N ALA A 263 -20.96 -7.41 -18.33
CA ALA A 263 -19.85 -7.04 -19.20
C ALA A 263 -19.34 -8.23 -20.03
N MET A 264 -19.23 -9.41 -19.42
CA MET A 264 -18.86 -10.65 -20.11
C MET A 264 -19.91 -11.06 -21.14
N TRP A 265 -21.20 -10.98 -20.79
CA TRP A 265 -22.31 -11.26 -21.69
C TRP A 265 -22.32 -10.30 -22.88
N LYS A 266 -22.21 -8.99 -22.64
CA LYS A 266 -22.10 -7.98 -23.71
C LYS A 266 -20.91 -8.25 -24.64
N ARG A 267 -19.75 -8.64 -24.09
CA ARG A 267 -18.59 -9.06 -24.88
C ARG A 267 -18.86 -10.33 -25.68
N HIS A 268 -19.53 -11.31 -25.10
CA HIS A 268 -19.89 -12.56 -25.78
C HIS A 268 -20.84 -12.29 -26.96
N VAL A 269 -21.93 -11.56 -26.72
CA VAL A 269 -22.88 -11.15 -27.76
C VAL A 269 -22.19 -10.35 -28.86
N ALA A 270 -21.32 -9.40 -28.52
CA ALA A 270 -20.56 -8.64 -29.51
C ALA A 270 -19.66 -9.54 -30.38
N ARG A 271 -19.01 -10.55 -29.79
CA ARG A 271 -18.23 -11.55 -30.53
C ARG A 271 -19.11 -12.40 -31.44
N GLN A 272 -20.27 -12.82 -30.95
CA GLN A 272 -21.22 -13.62 -31.74
C GLN A 272 -21.73 -12.83 -32.94
N VAL A 273 -22.17 -11.59 -32.74
CA VAL A 273 -22.59 -10.70 -33.85
C VAL A 273 -21.45 -10.48 -34.85
N ALA A 274 -20.21 -10.30 -34.39
CA ALA A 274 -19.06 -10.18 -35.28
C ALA A 274 -18.79 -11.48 -36.06
N HIS A 275 -18.95 -12.64 -35.43
CA HIS A 275 -18.82 -13.95 -36.06
C HIS A 275 -19.91 -14.16 -37.11
N ASP A 276 -21.18 -13.86 -36.79
CA ASP A 276 -22.32 -14.01 -37.70
C ASP A 276 -22.19 -13.07 -38.91
N LYS A 277 -21.74 -11.83 -38.70
CA LYS A 277 -21.41 -10.91 -39.81
C LYS A 277 -20.31 -11.47 -40.72
N ARG A 278 -19.27 -12.09 -40.16
CA ARG A 278 -18.20 -12.75 -40.95
C ARG A 278 -18.72 -13.98 -41.70
N ALA A 279 -19.56 -14.79 -41.05
CA ALA A 279 -20.17 -15.97 -41.67
C ALA A 279 -21.12 -15.58 -42.82
N ALA A 280 -21.97 -14.56 -42.62
CA ALA A 280 -22.83 -14.00 -43.65
C ALA A 280 -22.01 -13.48 -44.84
N LYS A 281 -20.93 -12.73 -44.59
CA LYS A 281 -20.02 -12.27 -45.65
C LYS A 281 -19.35 -13.41 -46.41
N ARG A 282 -18.95 -14.49 -45.73
CA ARG A 282 -18.41 -15.69 -46.39
C ARG A 282 -19.48 -16.41 -47.22
N SER A 283 -20.70 -16.51 -46.71
CA SER A 283 -21.82 -17.13 -47.42
C SER A 283 -22.15 -16.37 -48.71
N THR A 284 -22.21 -15.03 -48.67
CA THR A 284 -22.45 -14.22 -49.87
C THR A 284 -21.31 -14.33 -50.88
N LEU A 285 -20.05 -14.34 -50.43
CA LEU A 285 -18.90 -14.56 -51.30
C LEU A 285 -18.92 -15.95 -51.96
N ASN A 286 -19.22 -17.00 -51.20
CA ASN A 286 -19.34 -18.36 -51.72
C ASN A 286 -20.50 -18.48 -52.72
N GLY A 287 -21.64 -17.85 -52.44
CA GLY A 287 -22.77 -17.76 -53.37
C GLY A 287 -22.40 -17.07 -54.68
N ALA A 288 -21.71 -15.93 -54.60
CA ALA A 288 -21.20 -15.23 -55.78
C ALA A 288 -20.20 -16.09 -56.58
N ALA A 289 -19.27 -16.76 -55.90
CA ALA A 289 -18.30 -17.66 -56.52
C ALA A 289 -18.98 -18.83 -57.26
N ASN A 290 -19.99 -19.46 -56.65
CA ASN A 290 -20.78 -20.52 -57.29
C ASN A 290 -21.50 -20.02 -58.55
N THR A 291 -22.02 -18.78 -58.50
CA THR A 291 -22.71 -18.16 -59.65
C THR A 291 -21.74 -17.91 -60.81
N ILE A 292 -20.53 -17.40 -60.51
CA ILE A 292 -19.46 -17.18 -61.49
C ILE A 292 -19.02 -18.52 -62.11
N GLN A 293 -18.80 -19.56 -61.28
CA GLN A 293 -18.44 -20.89 -61.76
C GLN A 293 -19.52 -21.49 -62.67
N ALA A 294 -20.79 -21.34 -62.32
CA ALA A 294 -21.90 -21.79 -63.15
C ALA A 294 -21.94 -21.06 -64.50
N TYR A 295 -21.69 -19.75 -64.51
CA TYR A 295 -21.62 -18.97 -65.75
C TYR A 295 -20.43 -19.40 -66.62
N ALA A 296 -19.26 -19.60 -66.03
CA ALA A 296 -18.07 -20.09 -66.74
C ALA A 296 -18.32 -21.47 -67.38
N LYS A 297 -18.98 -22.39 -66.65
CA LYS A 297 -19.38 -23.70 -67.17
C LYS A 297 -20.36 -23.59 -68.34
N LYS A 298 -21.38 -22.73 -68.22
CA LYS A 298 -22.33 -22.47 -69.33
C LYS A 298 -21.62 -21.91 -70.56
N LYS A 299 -20.67 -20.98 -70.38
CA LYS A 299 -19.86 -20.41 -71.46
C LYS A 299 -19.02 -21.49 -72.15
N MET A 300 -18.33 -22.35 -71.39
CA MET A 300 -17.57 -23.46 -71.97
C MET A 300 -18.45 -24.41 -72.77
N ASN A 301 -19.61 -24.79 -72.23
CA ASN A 301 -20.56 -25.64 -72.95
C ASN A 301 -21.06 -24.97 -74.24
N PHE A 302 -21.35 -23.67 -74.19
CA PHE A 302 -21.77 -22.91 -75.37
C PHE A 302 -20.69 -22.88 -76.45
N VAL A 303 -19.43 -22.62 -76.07
CA VAL A 303 -18.29 -22.64 -76.99
C VAL A 303 -18.11 -24.03 -77.62
N ALA A 304 -18.22 -25.11 -76.83
CA ALA A 304 -18.15 -26.48 -77.35
C ALA A 304 -19.28 -26.80 -78.33
N LEU A 305 -20.50 -26.31 -78.05
CA LEU A 305 -21.66 -26.49 -78.92
C LEU A 305 -21.51 -25.70 -80.23
N MET A 306 -20.99 -24.48 -80.17
CA MET A 306 -20.64 -23.67 -81.34
C MET A 306 -19.56 -24.34 -82.21
N GLN A 307 -18.51 -24.90 -81.59
CA GLN A 307 -17.48 -25.65 -82.31
C GLN A 307 -18.08 -26.88 -83.00
N ARG A 308 -18.94 -27.64 -82.32
CA ARG A 308 -19.63 -28.79 -82.90
C ARG A 308 -20.54 -28.39 -84.07
N ALA A 309 -21.33 -27.33 -83.91
CA ALA A 309 -22.16 -26.79 -84.98
C ALA A 309 -21.34 -26.31 -86.19
N ALA A 310 -20.15 -25.75 -85.96
CA ALA A 310 -19.23 -25.37 -87.04
C ALA A 310 -18.70 -26.62 -87.79
N VAL A 311 -18.33 -27.68 -87.07
CA VAL A 311 -17.91 -28.96 -87.67
C VAL A 311 -19.06 -29.60 -88.45
N GLU A 312 -20.27 -29.62 -87.90
CA GLU A 312 -21.46 -30.16 -88.58
C GLU A 312 -21.80 -29.36 -89.85
N ARG A 313 -21.68 -28.02 -89.82
CA ARG A 313 -21.82 -27.18 -91.02
C ARG A 313 -20.73 -27.46 -92.07
N MET A 314 -19.48 -27.65 -91.65
CA MET A 314 -18.40 -28.03 -92.56
C MET A 314 -18.65 -29.41 -93.19
N ALA A 315 -19.14 -30.38 -92.40
CA ALA A 315 -19.51 -31.70 -92.90
C ALA A 315 -20.69 -31.65 -93.89
N LEU A 316 -21.72 -30.85 -93.61
CA LEU A 316 -22.85 -30.63 -94.52
C LEU A 316 -22.44 -29.94 -95.82
N ASN A 317 -21.59 -28.91 -95.74
CA ASN A 317 -21.05 -28.23 -96.92
C ASN A 317 -20.09 -29.12 -97.72
N GLY A 318 -19.32 -29.98 -97.05
CA GLY A 318 -18.50 -31.01 -97.71
C GLY A 318 -19.34 -32.08 -98.40
N ALA A 319 -20.45 -32.50 -97.78
CA ALA A 319 -21.40 -33.45 -98.37
C ALA A 319 -22.12 -32.88 -99.60
N LEU A 320 -22.48 -31.59 -99.56
CA LEU A 320 -23.04 -30.87 -100.72
C LEU A 320 -22.08 -30.80 -101.93
N LEU A 321 -20.77 -30.81 -101.69
CA LEU A 321 -19.77 -30.86 -102.75
C LEU A 321 -19.52 -32.28 -103.29
N THR A 322 -19.76 -33.34 -102.50
CA THR A 322 -19.61 -34.73 -102.95
C THR A 322 -20.82 -35.31 -103.67
N PHE A 323 -22.02 -34.74 -103.51
CA PHE A 323 -23.23 -35.15 -104.25
C PHE A 323 -23.50 -34.29 -105.50
N GLY A 324 -22.63 -33.32 -105.82
CA GLY A 324 -22.73 -32.43 -106.97
C GLY A 324 -21.63 -32.60 -108.04
N SER A 325 -20.79 -33.63 -107.93
CA SER A 325 -19.79 -34.04 -108.95
C SER A 325 -20.16 -35.39 -109.54
#